data_AF-A0A377UYV3-F1
#
_entry.id   AF-A0A377UYV3-F1
#
_cell.length_a   1.000
_cell.length_b   1.000
_cell.length_c   1.000
_cell.angle_alpha   90.00
_cell.angle_beta   90.00
_cell.angle_gamma   90.00
#
_symmetry.space_group_name_H-M   'P 1'
#
loop_
_entity.id
_entity.type
_entity.pdbx_description
1 polymer ?
#
loop_
_entity_poly.entity_id
_entity_poly.type
_entity_poly.pdbx_seq_one_letter_code
_entity_poly.pdbx_strand_id
1 'polypeptide(L)'
;MDALVTRTLQPVVEALAATGEINSKLIWSNTGYLINWYLGEMRALLGDERLAALRQHCFFEKQLADGQDNPLWRTVMLREGQLVRRTCCQRYRLPDVQQCGDCTLK
;
A
#
# COMPACT_ATOMS: atom_id res chain seq x y z
N MET A 1 -10.40 6.92 -6.10
CA MET A 1 -9.22 6.08 -5.83
C MET A 1 -8.84 5.25 -7.04
N ASP A 2 -9.80 4.63 -7.71
CA ASP A 2 -9.55 3.69 -8.81
C ASP A 2 -8.77 4.30 -9.97
N ALA A 3 -9.08 5.53 -10.39
CA ALA A 3 -8.32 6.21 -11.44
C ALA A 3 -6.84 6.44 -11.06
N LEU A 4 -6.53 6.70 -9.78
CA LEU A 4 -5.15 6.78 -9.30
C LEU A 4 -4.47 5.40 -9.42
N VAL A 5 -5.18 4.34 -9.04
CA VAL A 5 -4.66 2.97 -9.14
C VAL A 5 -4.44 2.57 -10.59
N THR A 6 -5.47 2.62 -11.44
CA THR A 6 -5.45 2.05 -12.79
C THR A 6 -4.76 2.93 -13.82
N ARG A 7 -4.87 4.25 -13.72
CA ARG A 7 -4.32 5.18 -14.73
C ARG A 7 -2.96 5.75 -14.38
N THR A 8 -2.54 5.66 -13.11
CA THR A 8 -1.28 6.27 -12.64
C THR A 8 -0.33 5.24 -12.06
N LEU A 9 -0.74 4.52 -11.02
CA LEU A 9 0.16 3.61 -10.30
C LEU A 9 0.43 2.34 -11.09
N GLN A 10 -0.62 1.69 -11.59
CA GLN A 10 -0.52 0.39 -12.26
C GLN A 10 0.44 0.41 -13.47
N PRO A 11 0.39 1.38 -14.41
CA PRO A 11 1.35 1.43 -15.50
C PRO A 11 2.81 1.54 -15.04
N VAL A 12 3.07 2.29 -13.96
CA VAL A 12 4.41 2.41 -13.37
C VAL A 12 4.84 1.09 -12.74
N VAL A 13 3.97 0.42 -11.99
CA VAL A 13 4.28 -0.88 -11.40
C VAL A 13 4.56 -1.94 -12.47
N GLU A 14 3.78 -1.96 -13.55
CA GLU A 14 3.97 -2.86 -14.68
C GLU A 14 5.30 -2.62 -15.38
N ALA A 15 5.65 -1.36 -15.65
CA ALA A 15 6.94 -1.00 -16.25
C ALA A 15 8.14 -1.40 -15.37
N LEU A 16 8.05 -1.18 -14.06
CA LEU A 16 9.10 -1.59 -13.12
C LEU A 16 9.20 -3.12 -13.00
N ALA A 17 8.08 -3.83 -12.94
CA ALA A 17 8.06 -5.28 -12.86
C ALA A 17 8.62 -5.94 -14.14
N ALA A 18 8.44 -5.31 -15.31
CA ALA A 18 8.98 -5.80 -16.58
C ALA A 18 10.52 -5.83 -16.63
N THR A 19 11.22 -5.09 -15.76
CA THR A 19 12.69 -5.16 -15.63
C THR A 19 13.17 -6.49 -15.06
N GLY A 20 12.32 -7.21 -14.32
CA GLY A 20 12.68 -8.43 -13.58
C GLY A 20 13.48 -8.19 -12.30
N GLU A 21 13.89 -6.96 -12.01
CA GLU A 21 14.71 -6.63 -10.84
C GLU A 21 13.90 -6.58 -9.53
N ILE A 22 12.60 -6.30 -9.64
CA ILE A 22 11.70 -6.14 -8.48
C ILE A 22 10.33 -6.79 -8.72
N ASN A 23 9.82 -7.46 -7.68
CA ASN A 23 8.51 -8.11 -7.72
C ASN A 23 7.37 -7.09 -7.56
N SER A 24 6.36 -7.12 -8.44
CA SER A 24 5.20 -6.23 -8.38
C SER A 24 4.46 -6.25 -7.02
N LYS A 25 4.39 -7.40 -6.34
CA LYS A 25 3.80 -7.52 -4.99
C LYS A 25 4.57 -6.71 -3.95
N LEU A 26 5.90 -6.60 -4.09
CA LEU A 26 6.72 -5.77 -3.21
C LEU A 26 6.44 -4.28 -3.45
N ILE A 27 6.32 -3.87 -4.72
CA ILE A 27 5.97 -2.49 -5.08
C ILE A 27 4.60 -2.12 -4.52
N TRP A 28 3.58 -2.97 -4.72
CA TRP A 28 2.24 -2.72 -4.18
C TRP A 28 2.19 -2.74 -2.66
N SER A 29 2.91 -3.64 -1.99
CA SER A 29 3.05 -3.62 -0.53
C SER A 29 3.62 -2.30 -0.01
N ASN A 30 4.68 -1.80 -0.66
CA ASN A 30 5.27 -0.50 -0.33
C ASN A 30 4.32 0.67 -0.60
N THR A 31 3.64 0.65 -1.74
CA THR A 31 2.68 1.68 -2.15
C THR A 31 1.51 1.75 -1.20
N GLY A 32 0.92 0.61 -0.83
CA GLY A 32 -0.22 0.56 0.09
C GLY A 32 0.12 1.07 1.49
N TYR A 33 1.34 0.80 1.98
CA TYR A 33 1.79 1.40 3.23
C TYR A 33 1.92 2.92 3.14
N LEU A 34 2.53 3.45 2.07
CA LEU A 34 2.69 4.89 1.89
C LEU A 34 1.33 5.59 1.79
N ILE A 35 0.38 5.01 1.06
CA ILE A 35 -1.00 5.51 1.00
C ILE A 35 -1.63 5.52 2.40
N ASN A 36 -1.50 4.44 3.18
CA ASN A 36 -2.06 4.38 4.53
C ASN A 36 -1.46 5.43 5.47
N TRP A 37 -0.12 5.62 5.40
CA TRP A 37 0.58 6.64 6.18
C TRP A 37 0.07 8.04 5.80
N TYR A 38 0.05 8.36 4.51
CA TYR A 38 -0.38 9.68 4.05
C TYR A 38 -1.85 9.98 4.33
N LEU A 39 -2.73 8.98 4.24
CA LEU A 39 -4.12 9.10 4.70
C LEU A 39 -4.20 9.46 6.19
N GLY A 40 -3.26 8.94 7.01
CA GLY A 40 -3.11 9.31 8.42
C GLY A 40 -2.76 10.79 8.60
N GLU A 41 -1.80 11.31 7.82
CA GLU A 41 -1.42 12.72 7.82
C GLU A 41 -2.60 13.64 7.44
N MET A 42 -3.50 13.15 6.57
CA MET A 42 -4.70 13.88 6.15
C MET A 42 -5.87 13.82 7.14
N ARG A 43 -5.73 13.15 8.29
CA ARG A 43 -6.85 12.94 9.24
C ARG A 43 -7.56 14.25 9.63
N ALA A 44 -6.80 15.29 9.96
CA ALA A 44 -7.37 16.57 10.38
C ALA A 44 -8.22 17.24 9.29
N LEU A 45 -7.90 17.00 8.01
CA LEU A 45 -8.63 17.53 6.86
C LEU A 45 -9.85 16.67 6.50
N LEU A 46 -9.72 15.35 6.61
CA LEU A 46 -10.73 14.39 6.13
C LEU A 46 -11.81 14.07 7.17
N GLY A 47 -11.46 14.10 8.46
CA GLY A 47 -12.25 13.53 9.53
C GLY A 47 -12.20 11.99 9.54
N ASP A 48 -12.57 11.39 10.68
CA ASP A 48 -12.39 9.95 10.90
C ASP A 48 -13.26 9.08 10.01
N GLU A 49 -14.51 9.48 9.74
CA GLU A 49 -15.44 8.71 8.91
C GLU A 49 -14.94 8.58 7.47
N ARG A 50 -14.56 9.71 6.84
CA ARG A 50 -14.05 9.72 5.47
C ARG A 50 -12.70 9.00 5.37
N LEU A 51 -11.84 9.14 6.38
CA LEU A 51 -10.59 8.41 6.48
C LEU A 51 -10.83 6.89 6.54
N ALA A 52 -11.79 6.44 7.35
CA ALA A 52 -12.16 5.04 7.46
C ALA A 52 -12.71 4.49 6.14
N ALA A 53 -13.60 5.23 5.46
CA ALA A 53 -14.14 4.85 4.16
C ALA A 53 -13.04 4.73 3.09
N LEU A 54 -12.09 5.68 3.04
CA LEU A 54 -10.96 5.61 2.11
C LEU A 54 -10.07 4.39 2.39
N ARG A 55 -9.79 4.09 3.66
CA ARG A 55 -9.02 2.89 4.05
C ARG A 55 -9.74 1.60 3.70
N GLN A 56 -11.06 1.56 3.89
CA GLN A 56 -11.91 0.45 3.50
C GLN A 56 -11.79 0.17 2.00
N HIS A 57 -12.02 1.20 1.19
CA HIS A 57 -11.93 1.15 -0.27
C HIS A 57 -10.53 0.70 -0.74
N CYS A 58 -9.48 1.27 -0.16
CA CYS A 58 -8.10 0.97 -0.58
C CYS A 58 -7.68 -0.47 -0.22
N PHE A 59 -7.93 -0.92 1.00
CA PHE A 59 -7.20 -2.06 1.56
C PHE A 59 -8.07 -3.29 1.85
N PHE A 60 -9.40 -3.14 1.84
CA PHE A 60 -10.32 -4.18 2.28
C PHE A 60 -11.34 -4.61 1.22
N GLU A 61 -11.45 -3.87 0.11
CA GLU A 61 -12.19 -4.28 -1.08
C GLU A 61 -11.29 -5.07 -2.03
N LYS A 62 -11.77 -6.23 -2.48
CA LYS A 62 -11.02 -7.15 -3.35
C LYS A 62 -10.93 -6.66 -4.79
N GLN A 63 -11.94 -5.92 -5.24
CA GLN A 63 -12.10 -5.47 -6.61
C GLN A 63 -12.26 -3.97 -6.64
N LEU A 64 -11.82 -3.37 -7.74
CA LEU A 64 -12.12 -2.00 -8.12
C LEU A 64 -13.55 -1.91 -8.65
N ALA A 65 -14.05 -0.69 -8.85
CA ALA A 65 -15.42 -0.45 -9.32
C ALA A 65 -15.71 -1.02 -10.72
N ASP A 66 -14.67 -1.25 -11.53
CA ASP A 66 -14.77 -1.88 -12.86
C ASP A 66 -14.67 -3.42 -12.81
N GLY A 67 -14.55 -4.01 -11.62
CA GLY A 67 -14.46 -5.45 -11.39
C GLY A 67 -13.06 -6.04 -11.48
N GLN A 68 -12.03 -5.25 -11.83
CA GLN A 68 -10.64 -5.72 -11.80
C GLN A 68 -10.17 -5.95 -10.36
N ASP A 69 -9.20 -6.84 -10.18
CA ASP A 69 -8.58 -7.06 -8.87
C ASP A 69 -7.93 -5.77 -8.34
N ASN A 70 -8.20 -5.43 -7.08
CA ASN A 70 -7.59 -4.29 -6.42
C ASN A 70 -6.16 -4.65 -5.96
N PRO A 71 -5.10 -4.07 -6.54
CA PRO A 71 -3.72 -4.41 -6.17
C PRO A 71 -3.32 -3.91 -4.77
N LEU A 72 -4.09 -2.99 -4.17
CA LEU A 72 -3.91 -2.53 -2.80
C LEU A 72 -4.61 -3.44 -1.77
N TRP A 73 -5.41 -4.40 -2.22
CA TRP A 73 -6.11 -5.30 -1.33
C TRP A 73 -5.14 -6.04 -0.40
N ARG A 74 -5.35 -5.91 0.91
CA ARG A 74 -4.55 -6.55 1.97
C ARG A 74 -3.04 -6.24 1.90
N THR A 75 -2.61 -5.11 1.32
CA THR A 75 -1.20 -4.66 1.43
C THR A 75 -0.86 -4.21 2.85
N VAL A 76 -1.86 -3.71 3.58
CA VAL A 76 -1.82 -3.45 5.02
C VAL A 76 -2.88 -4.29 5.74
N MET A 77 -2.72 -4.48 7.04
CA MET A 77 -3.65 -5.21 7.90
C MET A 77 -3.78 -4.55 9.26
N LEU A 78 -4.93 -4.72 9.90
CA LEU A 78 -5.15 -4.26 11.26
C LEU A 78 -4.41 -5.18 12.25
N ARG A 79 -3.55 -4.59 13.08
CA ARG A 79 -2.95 -5.22 14.27
C ARG A 79 -2.99 -4.22 15.41
N GLU A 80 -3.51 -4.63 16.56
CA GLU A 80 -3.56 -3.77 17.76
C GLU A 80 -4.17 -2.39 17.51
N GLY A 81 -5.22 -2.33 16.67
CA GLY A 81 -5.89 -1.08 16.31
C GLY A 81 -5.16 -0.21 15.28
N GLN A 82 -3.99 -0.63 14.78
CA GLN A 82 -3.21 0.10 13.78
C GLN A 82 -3.14 -0.66 12.45
N LEU A 83 -3.20 0.06 11.34
CA LEU A 83 -2.94 -0.51 10.03
C LEU A 83 -1.42 -0.58 9.79
N VAL A 84 -0.90 -1.80 9.74
CA VAL A 84 0.52 -2.09 9.57
C VAL A 84 0.78 -2.87 8.29
N ARG A 85 2.04 -2.91 7.85
CA ARG A 85 2.45 -3.69 6.68
C ARG A 85 2.15 -5.17 6.88
N ARG A 86 1.58 -5.81 5.85
CA ARG A 86 1.39 -7.27 5.85
C ARG A 86 2.69 -8.02 5.52
N THR A 87 3.55 -7.41 4.70
CA THR A 87 4.80 -8.03 4.23
C THR A 87 5.99 -7.09 4.41
N CYS A 88 7.19 -7.66 4.52
CA CYS A 88 8.42 -6.90 4.67
C CYS A 88 8.68 -6.02 3.42
N CYS A 89 9.05 -4.76 3.64
CA CYS A 89 9.40 -3.80 2.58
C CYS A 89 10.76 -4.08 1.90
N GLN A 90 11.57 -5.00 2.45
CA GLN A 90 12.94 -5.30 2.04
C GLN A 90 13.92 -4.12 2.08
N ARG A 91 13.59 -3.02 2.76
CA ARG A 91 14.48 -1.85 2.94
C ARG A 91 15.88 -2.22 3.45
N TYR A 92 15.97 -3.25 4.30
CA TYR A 92 17.22 -3.74 4.85
C TYR A 92 18.19 -4.33 3.82
N ARG A 93 17.73 -4.61 2.59
CA ARG A 93 18.59 -5.09 1.49
C ARG A 93 19.37 -3.97 0.82
N LEU A 94 19.04 -2.71 1.11
CA LEU A 94 19.77 -1.56 0.60
C LEU A 94 21.06 -1.37 1.42
N PRO A 95 22.22 -1.12 0.77
CA PRO A 95 23.47 -0.86 1.46
C PRO A 95 23.33 0.29 2.46
N ASP A 96 23.82 0.09 3.68
CA ASP A 96 23.85 1.09 4.75
C ASP A 96 22.48 1.63 5.20
N VAL A 97 21.38 0.95 4.86
CA VAL A 97 20.02 1.34 5.28
C VAL A 97 19.49 0.41 6.37
N GLN A 98 19.10 1.00 7.50
CA GLN A 98 18.47 0.26 8.60
C GLN A 98 17.08 -0.31 8.23
N GLN A 99 16.66 -1.33 8.98
CA GLN A 99 15.31 -1.87 8.90
C GLN A 99 14.25 -0.79 9.13
N CYS A 100 13.07 -0.97 8.52
CA CYS A 100 11.94 -0.08 8.82
C CYS A 100 11.39 -0.34 10.24
N GLY A 101 10.83 0.69 10.88
CA GLY A 101 10.22 0.56 12.21
C GLY A 101 9.09 -0.48 12.26
N ASP A 102 8.35 -0.61 11.16
CA ASP A 102 7.23 -1.54 10.98
C ASP A 102 7.65 -2.85 10.28
N CYS A 103 8.90 -3.30 10.49
CA CYS A 103 9.39 -4.53 9.85
C CYS A 103 8.67 -5.77 10.40
N THR A 104 8.21 -6.64 9.50
CA THR A 104 7.52 -7.90 9.84
C THR A 104 8.47 -9.08 10.10
N LEU A 105 9.79 -8.88 9.99
CA LEU A 105 10.81 -9.92 10.16
C LEU A 105 11.49 -9.88 11.54
N LYS A 106 10.86 -9.20 12.52
CA LYS A 106 11.32 -9.21 13.92
C LYS A 106 11.17 -10.61 14.51
#